data_AF-A0A292PMV8-F1
#
_entry.id   AF-A0A292PMV8-F1
#
_cell.length_a   1.000
_cell.length_b   1.000
_cell.length_c   1.000
_cell.angle_alpha   90.00
_cell.angle_beta   90.00
_cell.angle_gamma   90.00
#
_symmetry.space_group_name_H-M   'P 1'
#
loop_
_entity.id
_entity.type
_entity.pdbx_description
1 polymer ?
#
loop_
_entity_poly.entity_id
_entity_poly.type
_entity_poly.pdbx_seq_one_letter_code
_entity_poly.pdbx_strand_id
1 'polypeptide(L)'
;MPDKSSKQGTWRGRFKLSTAKGLVPSGASNAPTERRESKKNGNPGALSPQSLPGTPHDSKPGTSGAVGAEDMKGDVQDTLGDAIHEETPSSCVEKQILVNKHGRLSIEDLLVRIDALQEQQAEYLTTIATHSKALDSLEFLAGFIEDRITTMAALSSPYKHQRNRFISIFKRDKLGIATETDLRIIGARDDLVEGGDAVVDAILYTGLGGRRDYTAFQRLYGFQPETVLRIEHPQTITVLNLHAGVLSSKWTTGSEKFYHLFAEFVRTFAEVGDGFEEGFLKGRATETTHAYWAFLGCVDSEVSKVAVRS
;
A
#
# COMPACT_ATOMS: atom_id res chain seq x y z
N MET A 1 -44.46 19.59 -26.08
CA MET A 1 -44.97 20.08 -24.78
C MET A 1 -45.39 18.85 -23.99
N PRO A 2 -44.82 18.55 -22.81
CA PRO A 2 -44.10 19.45 -21.92
C PRO A 2 -42.57 19.33 -21.97
N ASP A 3 -42.00 20.36 -21.37
CA ASP A 3 -40.62 20.78 -21.22
C ASP A 3 -40.04 20.23 -19.91
N LYS A 4 -38.80 19.73 -19.93
CA LYS A 4 -37.94 19.62 -18.74
C LYS A 4 -36.48 19.84 -19.13
N SER A 5 -36.08 21.11 -19.05
CA SER A 5 -34.69 21.54 -18.88
C SER A 5 -34.06 20.90 -17.64
N SER A 6 -32.81 20.43 -17.76
CA SER A 6 -31.95 20.14 -16.61
C SER A 6 -30.47 20.15 -17.01
N LYS A 7 -29.93 21.38 -17.05
CA LYS A 7 -28.58 21.83 -16.69
C LYS A 7 -27.41 20.85 -16.89
N GLN A 8 -26.66 21.10 -17.97
CA GLN A 8 -25.25 20.72 -18.12
C GLN A 8 -24.40 21.44 -17.06
N GLY A 9 -23.74 20.68 -16.20
CA GLY A 9 -22.68 21.18 -15.31
C GLY A 9 -21.34 21.06 -16.01
N THR A 10 -20.83 22.17 -16.55
CA THR A 10 -19.47 22.28 -17.08
C THR A 10 -18.45 22.35 -15.95
N TRP A 11 -17.69 21.27 -15.72
CA TRP A 11 -16.47 21.32 -14.92
C TRP A 11 -15.25 21.34 -15.84
N ARG A 12 -14.67 22.53 -16.02
CA ARG A 12 -13.35 22.72 -16.66
C ARG A 12 -12.25 22.57 -15.61
N GLY A 13 -11.83 21.34 -15.34
CA GLY A 13 -10.57 21.04 -14.65
C GLY A 13 -9.42 21.05 -15.65
N ARG A 14 -8.65 22.14 -15.69
CA ARG A 14 -7.58 22.37 -16.66
C ARG A 14 -6.32 21.60 -16.24
N PHE A 15 -6.18 20.33 -16.65
CA PHE A 15 -4.91 19.60 -16.57
C PHE A 15 -3.92 20.20 -17.58
N LYS A 16 -2.96 20.99 -17.09
CA LYS A 16 -1.77 21.38 -17.85
C LYS A 16 -0.63 20.44 -17.47
N LEU A 17 -0.35 19.45 -18.32
CA LEU A 17 0.98 18.85 -18.36
C LEU A 17 1.96 19.92 -18.84
N SER A 18 2.84 20.38 -17.96
CA SER A 18 3.96 21.23 -18.35
C SER A 18 5.04 20.36 -19.01
N THR A 19 5.12 20.46 -20.34
CA THR A 19 6.25 19.97 -21.15
C THR A 19 7.55 20.65 -20.70
N ALA A 20 8.46 19.92 -20.09
CA ALA A 20 9.82 20.38 -19.85
C ALA A 20 10.65 20.15 -21.13
N LYS A 21 10.93 21.22 -21.87
CA LYS A 21 11.89 21.23 -22.98
C LYS A 21 13.29 21.58 -22.47
N GLY A 22 14.26 20.71 -22.77
CA GLY A 22 15.57 21.08 -23.33
C GLY A 22 16.63 21.65 -22.37
N LEU A 23 17.58 20.80 -22.01
CA LEU A 23 18.86 21.13 -21.38
C LEU A 23 19.99 20.55 -22.26
N VAL A 24 20.74 21.38 -23.00
CA VAL A 24 22.17 21.19 -23.39
C VAL A 24 22.75 22.52 -23.97
N PRO A 25 24.08 22.74 -24.10
CA PRO A 25 24.80 23.83 -23.39
C PRO A 25 25.76 24.67 -24.28
N SER A 26 26.67 25.43 -23.64
CA SER A 26 27.86 26.13 -24.19
C SER A 26 27.58 27.52 -24.78
N GLY A 27 28.36 28.59 -24.59
CA GLY A 27 29.64 28.83 -23.92
C GLY A 27 30.14 30.25 -24.25
N ALA A 28 31.07 30.75 -23.43
CA ALA A 28 32.06 31.82 -23.67
C ALA A 28 31.70 33.34 -23.66
N SER A 29 32.50 34.04 -22.84
CA SER A 29 33.16 35.35 -23.05
C SER A 29 32.41 36.67 -22.81
N ASN A 30 32.73 37.36 -21.70
CA ASN A 30 33.68 38.48 -21.61
C ASN A 30 33.37 39.45 -20.45
N ALA A 31 34.41 39.79 -19.69
CA ALA A 31 34.49 40.95 -18.79
C ALA A 31 34.61 42.25 -19.61
N PRO A 32 34.38 43.47 -19.03
CA PRO A 32 35.43 44.10 -18.21
C PRO A 32 34.95 44.96 -17.01
N THR A 33 35.83 44.98 -16.00
CA THR A 33 36.34 46.12 -15.21
C THR A 33 35.46 47.35 -14.96
N GLU A 34 35.15 47.63 -13.68
CA GLU A 34 35.38 48.99 -13.15
C GLU A 34 35.66 49.02 -11.66
N ARG A 35 36.46 50.01 -11.31
CA ARG A 35 37.32 50.19 -10.13
C ARG A 35 36.75 51.37 -9.34
N ARG A 36 36.56 51.24 -8.03
CA ARG A 36 36.57 52.42 -7.14
C ARG A 36 36.98 52.06 -5.71
N GLU A 37 38.14 52.58 -5.36
CA GLU A 37 38.69 52.69 -4.00
C GLU A 37 38.02 53.84 -3.24
N SER A 38 37.95 53.71 -1.90
CA SER A 38 38.34 54.70 -0.87
C SER A 38 37.89 54.19 0.52
N LYS A 39 38.81 53.80 1.42
CA LYS A 39 39.34 54.59 2.58
C LYS A 39 38.26 54.95 3.62
N LYS A 40 38.43 54.84 4.95
CA LYS A 40 39.59 54.72 5.86
C LYS A 40 39.07 54.54 7.32
N ASN A 41 39.88 53.90 8.19
CA ASN A 41 40.05 54.11 9.65
C ASN A 41 38.86 53.83 10.61
N GLY A 42 39.04 53.27 11.82
CA GLY A 42 40.23 52.89 12.58
C GLY A 42 39.88 52.12 13.87
N ASN A 43 40.88 51.39 14.38
CA ASN A 43 41.00 50.80 15.73
C ASN A 43 41.30 51.94 16.76
N PRO A 44 41.41 51.75 18.10
CA PRO A 44 41.60 50.50 18.86
C PRO A 44 40.93 50.34 20.25
N GLY A 45 40.92 49.09 20.71
CA GLY A 45 41.45 48.77 22.05
C GLY A 45 40.45 48.46 23.17
N ALA A 46 40.65 47.28 23.78
CA ALA A 46 40.97 47.12 25.21
C ALA A 46 40.02 46.19 26.03
N LEU A 47 40.65 45.11 26.53
CA LEU A 47 40.50 44.48 27.85
C LEU A 47 39.46 43.37 28.08
N SER A 48 40.00 42.15 28.27
CA SER A 48 39.50 41.15 29.22
C SER A 48 39.61 41.65 30.67
N PRO A 49 38.88 41.04 31.63
CA PRO A 49 39.49 39.94 32.40
C PRO A 49 38.56 38.76 32.75
N GLN A 50 39.23 37.71 33.18
CA GLN A 50 38.76 36.41 33.67
C GLN A 50 37.87 36.48 34.92
N SER A 51 37.02 35.47 35.15
CA SER A 51 36.77 34.79 36.46
C SER A 51 35.87 33.55 36.29
N LEU A 52 36.41 32.37 36.58
CA LEU A 52 35.72 31.08 36.88
C LEU A 52 35.13 31.10 38.32
N PRO A 53 34.64 29.98 38.91
CA PRO A 53 33.73 28.91 38.46
C PRO A 53 32.54 28.72 39.45
N GLY A 54 31.51 27.96 39.07
CA GLY A 54 30.36 27.69 39.97
C GLY A 54 29.61 26.38 39.67
N THR A 55 30.18 25.28 40.19
CA THR A 55 29.57 24.06 40.76
C THR A 55 28.48 23.23 40.05
N PRO A 56 28.55 21.89 40.19
CA PRO A 56 27.62 20.91 39.63
C PRO A 56 26.43 20.67 40.55
N HIS A 57 25.22 20.61 39.98
CA HIS A 57 24.07 20.08 40.70
C HIS A 57 23.90 18.59 40.38
N ASP A 58 24.45 17.79 41.28
CA ASP A 58 24.03 16.43 41.55
C ASP A 58 22.64 16.49 42.21
N SER A 59 21.68 15.76 41.64
CA SER A 59 20.39 15.47 42.27
C SER A 59 19.82 14.17 41.71
N LYS A 60 20.30 13.05 42.25
CA LYS A 60 19.44 11.88 42.51
C LYS A 60 18.61 12.21 43.77
N PRO A 61 17.31 11.94 43.76
CA PRO A 61 16.81 10.66 44.27
C PRO A 61 15.76 10.08 43.29
N GLY A 62 15.80 8.80 42.95
CA GLY A 62 15.30 7.77 43.84
C GLY A 62 13.78 7.69 43.72
N THR A 63 13.28 6.83 42.84
CA THR A 63 12.05 6.03 43.06
C THR A 63 12.07 4.89 42.05
N SER A 64 12.38 3.71 42.55
CA SER A 64 12.14 2.42 41.90
C SER A 64 10.63 2.20 41.85
N GLY A 65 10.00 2.65 40.77
CA GLY A 65 8.63 2.26 40.43
C GLY A 65 8.67 0.99 39.59
N ALA A 66 8.53 -0.16 40.24
CA ALA A 66 8.15 -1.39 39.58
C ALA A 66 6.74 -1.17 39.00
N VAL A 67 6.67 -0.82 37.72
CA VAL A 67 5.41 -0.84 36.97
C VAL A 67 5.18 -2.28 36.59
N GLY A 68 4.26 -2.90 37.33
CA GLY A 68 3.77 -4.24 37.06
C GLY A 68 3.35 -4.37 35.61
N ALA A 69 3.78 -5.47 35.01
CA ALA A 69 3.12 -6.05 33.86
C ALA A 69 1.72 -6.47 34.34
N GLU A 70 0.79 -5.52 34.34
CA GLU A 70 -0.63 -5.81 34.44
C GLU A 70 -1.05 -6.37 33.09
N ASP A 71 -1.16 -7.69 33.10
CA ASP A 71 -1.75 -8.59 32.13
C ASP A 71 -3.09 -8.01 31.62
N MET A 72 -3.04 -7.27 30.52
CA MET A 72 -4.24 -6.88 29.78
C MET A 72 -4.53 -7.94 28.72
N LYS A 73 -4.78 -9.15 29.22
CA LYS A 73 -5.27 -10.32 28.48
C LYS A 73 -6.73 -10.52 28.89
N GLY A 74 -7.59 -9.60 28.47
CA GLY A 74 -9.02 -9.63 28.71
C GLY A 74 -9.77 -9.19 27.46
N ASP A 75 -10.76 -9.98 27.08
CA ASP A 75 -11.90 -9.60 26.21
C ASP A 75 -11.76 -9.70 24.68
N VAL A 76 -11.00 -10.67 24.17
CA VAL A 76 -11.26 -11.22 22.81
C VAL A 76 -11.10 -12.75 22.76
N GLN A 77 -11.51 -13.45 23.83
CA GLN A 77 -11.65 -14.92 23.83
C GLN A 77 -13.08 -15.40 24.13
N ASP A 78 -13.93 -14.56 24.69
CA ASP A 78 -15.30 -14.93 25.07
C ASP A 78 -16.32 -14.99 23.93
N THR A 79 -15.96 -14.60 22.71
CA THR A 79 -16.85 -14.79 21.54
C THR A 79 -16.45 -15.96 20.64
N LEU A 80 -15.31 -16.62 20.91
CA LEU A 80 -14.84 -17.77 20.14
C LEU A 80 -14.91 -19.10 20.92
N GLY A 81 -14.83 -19.06 22.25
CA GLY A 81 -15.01 -20.23 23.11
C GLY A 81 -16.40 -20.86 23.00
N ASP A 82 -17.43 -20.04 22.83
CA ASP A 82 -18.83 -20.48 22.79
C ASP A 82 -19.24 -21.13 21.45
N ALA A 83 -18.43 -21.01 20.40
CA ALA A 83 -18.71 -21.65 19.10
C ALA A 83 -17.98 -22.99 18.91
N ILE A 84 -17.06 -23.36 19.80
CA ILE A 84 -16.17 -24.53 19.62
C ILE A 84 -16.38 -25.59 20.73
N HIS A 85 -17.16 -25.31 21.78
CA HIS A 85 -17.49 -26.31 22.79
C HIS A 85 -18.92 -26.83 22.67
N GLU A 86 -19.00 -28.16 22.47
CA GLU A 86 -20.17 -29.03 22.40
C GLU A 86 -20.77 -29.35 21.01
N GLU A 87 -19.93 -29.59 20.01
CA GLU A 87 -20.19 -30.74 19.14
C GLU A 87 -19.13 -31.80 19.44
N THR A 88 -19.38 -32.56 20.51
CA THR A 88 -18.76 -33.88 20.65
C THR A 88 -18.97 -34.62 19.33
N PRO A 89 -17.96 -35.34 18.79
CA PRO A 89 -18.18 -36.18 17.63
C PRO A 89 -19.24 -37.18 18.07
N SER A 90 -20.48 -36.96 17.62
CA SER A 90 -21.59 -37.88 17.81
C SER A 90 -21.06 -39.20 17.29
N SER A 91 -20.73 -40.07 18.27
CA SER A 91 -20.20 -41.40 18.08
C SER A 91 -20.93 -41.96 16.88
N CYS A 92 -20.23 -42.09 15.75
CA CYS A 92 -20.76 -42.61 14.52
C CYS A 92 -21.42 -43.93 14.92
N VAL A 93 -22.74 -43.90 15.07
CA VAL A 93 -23.52 -45.09 15.36
C VAL A 93 -23.39 -45.83 14.06
N GLU A 94 -22.35 -46.64 13.98
CA GLU A 94 -22.15 -47.66 12.97
C GLU A 94 -23.34 -48.59 13.17
N LYS A 95 -24.50 -48.19 12.62
CA LYS A 95 -25.69 -49.01 12.51
C LYS A 95 -25.24 -50.14 11.59
N GLN A 96 -24.64 -51.17 12.19
CA GLN A 96 -24.28 -52.40 11.51
C GLN A 96 -25.58 -52.94 10.92
N ILE A 97 -25.75 -52.71 9.61
CA ILE A 97 -26.84 -53.27 8.84
C ILE A 97 -26.57 -54.77 8.83
N LEU A 98 -27.20 -55.49 9.75
CA LEU A 98 -27.09 -56.94 9.88
C LEU A 98 -27.69 -57.58 8.63
N VAL A 99 -26.85 -57.83 7.62
CA VAL A 99 -27.28 -58.48 6.38
C VAL A 99 -27.53 -59.96 6.67
N ASN A 100 -28.75 -60.27 7.06
CA ASN A 100 -29.18 -61.64 7.32
C ASN A 100 -29.17 -62.41 5.99
N LYS A 101 -28.14 -63.26 5.81
CA LYS A 101 -27.97 -64.07 4.62
C LYS A 101 -29.04 -65.18 4.64
N HIS A 102 -29.95 -65.13 3.67
CA HIS A 102 -30.82 -66.22 3.15
C HIS A 102 -32.35 -66.15 3.38
N GLY A 103 -32.94 -65.00 3.69
CA GLY A 103 -34.40 -64.82 3.67
C GLY A 103 -34.85 -63.82 2.61
N ARG A 104 -35.90 -64.13 1.83
CA ARG A 104 -36.60 -63.14 0.98
C ARG A 104 -36.98 -61.94 1.87
N LEU A 105 -36.34 -60.79 1.65
CA LEU A 105 -36.79 -59.53 2.25
C LEU A 105 -38.24 -59.31 1.84
N SER A 106 -39.11 -59.09 2.82
CA SER A 106 -40.49 -58.70 2.54
C SER A 106 -40.50 -57.30 1.91
N ILE A 107 -41.59 -56.94 1.23
CA ILE A 107 -41.75 -55.60 0.65
C ILE A 107 -41.69 -54.55 1.78
N GLU A 108 -42.24 -54.91 2.94
CA GLU A 108 -42.25 -54.12 4.14
C GLU A 108 -40.83 -53.84 4.65
N ASP A 109 -39.93 -54.84 4.67
CA ASP A 109 -38.53 -54.66 5.07
C ASP A 109 -37.76 -53.72 4.12
N LEU A 110 -38.08 -53.77 2.82
CA LEU A 110 -37.48 -52.88 1.83
C LEU A 110 -37.93 -51.42 2.03
N LEU A 111 -39.21 -51.20 2.33
CA LEU A 111 -39.74 -49.86 2.60
C LEU A 111 -39.09 -49.25 3.85
N VAL A 112 -39.00 -50.01 4.95
CA VAL A 112 -38.31 -49.56 6.18
C VAL A 112 -36.86 -49.18 5.90
N ARG A 113 -36.17 -49.93 5.03
CA ARG A 113 -34.79 -49.61 4.64
C ARG A 113 -34.70 -48.35 3.78
N ILE A 114 -35.65 -48.12 2.88
CA ILE A 114 -35.70 -46.89 2.06
C ILE A 114 -35.89 -45.68 2.97
N ASP A 115 -36.84 -45.75 3.90
CA ASP A 115 -37.12 -44.65 4.85
C ASP A 115 -35.88 -44.35 5.70
N ALA A 116 -35.22 -45.38 6.24
CA ALA A 116 -33.98 -45.21 7.01
C ALA A 116 -32.84 -44.58 6.20
N LEU A 117 -32.72 -44.92 4.90
CA LEU A 117 -31.72 -44.31 4.01
C LEU A 117 -32.07 -42.85 3.67
N GLN A 118 -33.36 -42.53 3.55
CA GLN A 118 -33.82 -41.15 3.31
C GLN A 118 -33.57 -40.27 4.54
N GLU A 119 -33.83 -40.78 5.74
CA GLU A 119 -33.50 -40.10 7.00
C GLU A 119 -31.99 -39.85 7.11
N GLN A 120 -31.17 -40.87 6.85
CA GLN A 120 -29.72 -40.74 6.86
C GLN A 120 -29.23 -39.74 5.80
N GLN A 121 -29.85 -39.72 4.62
CA GLN A 121 -29.53 -38.76 3.57
C GLN A 121 -29.86 -37.32 4.00
N ALA A 122 -31.02 -37.11 4.62
CA ALA A 122 -31.41 -35.80 5.14
C ALA A 122 -30.44 -35.33 6.22
N GLU A 123 -30.04 -36.21 7.14
CA GLU A 123 -29.02 -35.94 8.16
C GLU A 123 -27.69 -35.51 7.52
N TYR A 124 -27.15 -36.26 6.56
CA TYR A 124 -25.91 -35.88 5.87
C TYR A 124 -26.01 -34.52 5.16
N LEU A 125 -27.14 -34.20 4.53
CA LEU A 125 -27.33 -32.91 3.88
C LEU A 125 -27.31 -31.76 4.90
N THR A 126 -27.88 -31.95 6.09
CA THR A 126 -27.80 -30.95 7.16
C THR A 126 -26.36 -30.78 7.65
N THR A 127 -25.61 -31.85 7.86
CA THR A 127 -24.19 -31.79 8.25
C THR A 127 -23.34 -31.07 7.20
N ILE A 128 -23.54 -31.37 5.92
CA ILE A 128 -22.82 -30.70 4.82
C ILE A 128 -23.12 -29.20 4.81
N ALA A 129 -24.38 -28.80 4.99
CA ALA A 129 -24.75 -27.39 5.05
C ALA A 129 -24.10 -26.67 6.24
N THR A 130 -24.07 -27.30 7.42
CA THR A 130 -23.39 -26.76 8.61
C THR A 130 -21.89 -26.61 8.38
N HIS A 131 -21.22 -27.63 7.82
CA HIS A 131 -19.80 -27.56 7.51
C HIS A 131 -19.48 -26.50 6.45
N SER A 132 -20.31 -26.35 5.42
CA SER A 132 -20.12 -25.30 4.40
C SER A 132 -20.13 -23.91 5.03
N LYS A 133 -21.08 -23.64 5.94
CA LYS A 133 -21.15 -22.36 6.65
C LYS A 133 -19.92 -22.11 7.55
N ALA A 134 -19.39 -23.17 8.17
CA ALA A 134 -18.17 -23.08 8.97
C ALA A 134 -16.94 -22.76 8.10
N LEU A 135 -16.84 -23.35 6.90
CA LEU A 135 -15.78 -23.04 5.93
C LEU A 135 -15.84 -21.58 5.47
N ASP A 136 -17.02 -21.08 5.12
CA ASP A 136 -17.20 -19.67 4.72
C ASP A 136 -16.76 -18.71 5.84
N SER A 137 -17.09 -19.04 7.10
CA SER A 137 -16.71 -18.24 8.27
C SER A 137 -15.19 -18.26 8.51
N LEU A 138 -14.56 -19.42 8.30
CA LEU A 138 -13.11 -19.58 8.46
C LEU A 138 -12.34 -18.86 7.34
N GLU A 139 -12.82 -18.94 6.10
CA GLU A 139 -12.24 -18.22 4.96
C GLU A 139 -12.30 -16.70 5.18
N PHE A 140 -13.44 -16.19 5.65
CA PHE A 140 -13.57 -14.78 6.03
C PHE A 140 -12.57 -14.37 7.12
N LEU A 141 -12.43 -15.18 8.18
CA LEU A 141 -11.49 -14.90 9.27
C LEU A 141 -10.03 -14.94 8.80
N ALA A 142 -9.68 -15.89 7.93
CA ALA A 142 -8.34 -15.99 7.34
C ALA A 142 -7.99 -14.70 6.57
N GLY A 143 -8.89 -14.24 5.69
CA GLY A 143 -8.70 -12.98 4.97
C GLY A 143 -8.56 -11.78 5.90
N PHE A 144 -9.39 -11.69 6.94
CA PHE A 144 -9.29 -10.61 7.94
C PHE A 144 -7.95 -10.60 8.69
N ILE A 145 -7.44 -11.78 9.08
CA ILE A 145 -6.15 -11.89 9.78
C ILE A 145 -5.00 -11.51 8.85
N GLU A 146 -5.02 -11.97 7.60
CA GLU A 146 -4.03 -11.63 6.58
C GLU A 146 -3.96 -10.12 6.32
N ASP A 147 -5.11 -9.46 6.19
CA ASP A 147 -5.20 -8.00 6.05
C ASP A 147 -4.61 -7.27 7.27
N ARG A 148 -4.90 -7.76 8.47
CA ARG A 148 -4.38 -7.15 9.72
C ARG A 148 -2.89 -7.35 9.88
N ILE A 149 -2.35 -8.52 9.57
CA ILE A 149 -0.91 -8.80 9.58
C ILE A 149 -0.21 -7.91 8.55
N THR A 150 -0.75 -7.82 7.34
CA THR A 150 -0.23 -6.96 6.27
C THR A 150 -0.19 -5.50 6.72
N THR A 151 -1.28 -5.03 7.34
CA THR A 151 -1.35 -3.68 7.92
C THR A 151 -0.32 -3.48 9.04
N MET A 152 -0.19 -4.42 9.97
CA MET A 152 0.79 -4.32 11.07
C MET A 152 2.24 -4.34 10.56
N ALA A 153 2.56 -5.20 9.61
CA ALA A 153 3.87 -5.27 8.97
C ALA A 153 4.19 -3.96 8.24
N ALA A 154 3.23 -3.44 7.47
CA ALA A 154 3.30 -2.13 6.82
C ALA A 154 3.48 -0.98 7.83
N LEU A 155 2.86 -1.10 9.00
CA LEU A 155 2.94 -0.11 10.07
C LEU A 155 4.20 -0.23 10.95
N SER A 156 5.02 -1.28 10.77
CA SER A 156 6.24 -1.46 11.54
C SER A 156 7.23 -0.31 11.31
N SER A 157 7.85 0.16 12.38
CA SER A 157 8.79 1.29 12.33
C SER A 157 9.95 1.08 11.32
N PRO A 158 10.58 -0.12 11.24
CA PRO A 158 11.65 -0.36 10.28
C PRO A 158 11.18 -0.30 8.82
N TYR A 159 10.02 -0.89 8.50
CA TYR A 159 9.50 -0.88 7.14
C TYR A 159 9.07 0.53 6.72
N LYS A 160 8.36 1.27 7.59
CA LYS A 160 8.05 2.69 7.36
C LYS A 160 9.29 3.55 7.14
N HIS A 161 10.36 3.28 7.86
CA HIS A 161 11.63 3.97 7.65
C HIS A 161 12.22 3.66 6.26
N GLN A 162 12.21 2.39 5.87
CA GLN A 162 12.64 1.93 4.55
C GLN A 162 11.85 2.60 3.42
N ARG A 163 10.52 2.65 3.55
CA ARG A 163 9.61 3.31 2.60
C ARG A 163 9.82 4.82 2.54
N ASN A 164 10.01 5.48 3.69
CA ASN A 164 10.38 6.90 3.73
C ASN A 164 11.69 7.17 2.98
N ARG A 165 12.69 6.30 3.15
CA ARG A 165 13.97 6.41 2.47
C ARG A 165 13.83 6.21 0.96
N PHE A 166 13.00 5.27 0.50
CA PHE A 166 12.69 5.09 -0.92
C PHE A 166 12.18 6.40 -1.57
N ILE A 167 11.17 7.04 -0.98
CA ILE A 167 10.61 8.31 -1.50
C ILE A 167 11.66 9.44 -1.44
N SER A 168 12.44 9.52 -0.35
CA SER A 168 13.51 10.52 -0.21
C SER A 168 14.61 10.35 -1.26
N ILE A 169 15.01 9.12 -1.58
CA ILE A 169 15.96 8.80 -2.66
C ILE A 169 15.38 9.24 -4.01
N PHE A 170 14.13 8.91 -4.30
CA PHE A 170 13.45 9.35 -5.52
C PHE A 170 13.46 10.88 -5.66
N LYS A 171 13.15 11.62 -4.58
CA LYS A 171 13.20 13.09 -4.57
C LYS A 171 14.58 13.65 -4.85
N ARG A 172 15.63 13.03 -4.30
CA ARG A 172 17.02 13.45 -4.51
C ARG A 172 17.46 13.15 -5.95
N ASP A 173 17.30 11.90 -6.38
CA ASP A 173 17.93 11.37 -7.60
C ASP A 173 17.14 11.70 -8.86
N LYS A 174 15.81 11.77 -8.79
CA LYS A 174 14.93 11.96 -9.96
C LYS A 174 14.29 13.33 -10.04
N LEU A 175 14.00 13.95 -8.89
CA LEU A 175 13.33 15.25 -8.85
C LEU A 175 14.28 16.42 -8.54
N GLY A 176 15.43 16.18 -7.90
CA GLY A 176 16.36 17.23 -7.50
C GLY A 176 15.80 18.19 -6.43
N ILE A 177 14.82 17.76 -5.65
CA ILE A 177 14.10 18.60 -4.65
C ILE A 177 14.19 18.03 -3.22
N ALA A 178 15.21 17.22 -2.94
CA ALA A 178 15.41 16.68 -1.59
C ALA A 178 15.71 17.80 -0.57
N THR A 179 15.09 17.69 0.60
CA THR A 179 15.30 18.58 1.76
C THR A 179 16.35 18.01 2.70
N GLU A 180 16.81 18.80 3.67
CA GLU A 180 17.72 18.33 4.73
C GLU A 180 17.14 17.14 5.53
N THR A 181 15.82 17.11 5.72
CA THR A 181 15.15 15.96 6.34
C THR A 181 15.23 14.71 5.47
N ASP A 182 15.08 14.85 4.14
CA ASP A 182 15.26 13.72 3.22
C ASP A 182 16.70 13.20 3.27
N LEU A 183 17.70 14.09 3.30
CA LEU A 183 19.11 13.71 3.39
C LEU A 183 19.44 12.94 4.68
N ARG A 184 18.87 13.36 5.82
CA ARG A 184 18.98 12.64 7.10
C ARG A 184 18.34 11.25 7.04
N ILE A 185 17.19 11.11 6.39
CA ILE A 185 16.54 9.80 6.17
C ILE A 185 17.41 8.91 5.28
N ILE A 186 18.06 9.47 4.25
CA ILE A 186 18.88 8.71 3.30
C ILE A 186 20.16 8.16 3.96
N GLY A 187 20.83 8.98 4.78
CA GLY A 187 22.14 8.65 5.36
C GLY A 187 22.16 7.51 6.39
N ALA A 188 21.03 6.87 6.67
CA ALA A 188 20.93 5.89 7.74
C ALA A 188 21.51 4.50 7.41
N ARG A 189 21.50 4.05 6.15
CA ARG A 189 22.02 2.74 5.69
C ARG A 189 22.20 2.68 4.16
N ASP A 190 22.91 1.67 3.65
CA ASP A 190 23.15 1.41 2.21
C ASP A 190 22.18 0.43 1.55
N ASP A 191 21.30 -0.22 2.31
CA ASP A 191 20.35 -1.22 1.78
C ASP A 191 19.50 -0.61 0.65
N LEU A 192 19.51 -1.20 -0.53
CA LEU A 192 18.71 -0.72 -1.66
C LEU A 192 17.27 -1.18 -1.47
N VAL A 193 16.33 -0.25 -1.47
CA VAL A 193 14.90 -0.57 -1.50
C VAL A 193 14.49 -0.61 -2.96
N GLU A 194 14.18 -1.80 -3.46
CA GLU A 194 13.72 -1.97 -4.83
C GLU A 194 12.18 -1.97 -4.85
N GLY A 195 11.61 -1.15 -5.75
CA GLY A 195 10.18 -1.18 -6.05
C GLY A 195 9.30 -0.20 -5.27
N GLY A 196 8.21 0.21 -5.93
CA GLY A 196 7.12 0.95 -5.29
C GLY A 196 6.26 0.05 -4.40
N ASP A 197 5.69 0.65 -3.37
CA ASP A 197 4.64 0.09 -2.52
C ASP A 197 3.64 1.22 -2.26
N ALA A 198 2.75 1.43 -3.21
CA ALA A 198 1.88 2.59 -3.31
C ALA A 198 1.00 2.73 -2.06
N VAL A 199 0.48 1.62 -1.53
CA VAL A 199 -0.39 1.62 -0.35
C VAL A 199 0.39 2.04 0.88
N VAL A 200 1.53 1.39 1.15
CA VAL A 200 2.32 1.72 2.35
C VAL A 200 2.94 3.11 2.25
N ASP A 201 3.40 3.49 1.06
CA ASP A 201 3.89 4.84 0.81
C ASP A 201 2.80 5.89 1.01
N ALA A 202 1.54 5.60 0.66
CA ALA A 202 0.42 6.50 0.91
C ALA A 202 0.13 6.64 2.42
N ILE A 203 0.22 5.54 3.19
CA ILE A 203 0.07 5.57 4.66
C ILE A 203 1.08 6.53 5.30
N LEU A 204 2.28 6.71 4.74
CA LEU A 204 3.28 7.66 5.25
C LEU A 204 2.82 9.13 5.23
N TYR A 205 1.79 9.47 4.47
CA TYR A 205 1.21 10.82 4.39
C TYR A 205 0.08 11.05 5.41
N THR A 206 -0.35 10.00 6.10
CA THR A 206 -1.42 10.06 7.09
C THR A 206 -0.90 10.50 8.46
N GLY A 207 -1.79 11.04 9.30
CA GLY A 207 -1.51 11.37 10.70
C GLY A 207 -0.69 12.64 10.95
N LEU A 208 -0.47 12.91 12.24
CA LEU A 208 0.38 14.00 12.73
C LEU A 208 1.85 13.61 12.52
N GLY A 209 2.59 14.43 11.77
CA GLY A 209 3.98 14.15 11.42
C GLY A 209 4.17 13.28 10.16
N GLY A 210 3.09 12.95 9.44
CA GLY A 210 3.18 12.33 8.12
C GLY A 210 3.86 13.24 7.09
N ARG A 211 4.30 12.64 5.98
CA ARG A 211 4.90 13.36 4.85
C ARG A 211 3.91 14.39 4.27
N ARG A 212 4.45 15.48 3.70
CA ARG A 212 3.68 16.60 3.12
C ARG A 212 4.09 16.96 1.69
N ASP A 213 4.99 16.18 1.10
CA ASP A 213 5.49 16.35 -0.27
C ASP A 213 4.60 15.62 -1.29
N TYR A 214 3.30 15.91 -1.27
CA TYR A 214 2.25 15.27 -2.09
C TYR A 214 2.58 15.25 -3.59
N THR A 215 3.21 16.31 -4.11
CA THR A 215 3.64 16.37 -5.52
C THR A 215 4.68 15.30 -5.87
N ALA A 216 5.57 14.94 -4.94
CA ALA A 216 6.55 13.87 -5.16
C ALA A 216 5.83 12.51 -5.24
N PHE A 217 4.90 12.26 -4.32
CA PHE A 217 4.06 11.06 -4.34
C PHE A 217 3.26 10.94 -5.63
N GLN A 218 2.59 12.02 -6.06
CA GLN A 218 1.80 12.01 -7.29
C GLN A 218 2.67 11.78 -8.53
N ARG A 219 3.89 12.31 -8.59
CA ARG A 219 4.82 12.00 -9.70
C ARG A 219 5.24 10.54 -9.73
N LEU A 220 5.31 9.91 -8.56
CA LEU A 220 5.75 8.53 -8.40
C LEU A 220 4.63 7.53 -8.75
N TYR A 221 3.39 7.83 -8.35
CA TYR A 221 2.26 6.90 -8.45
C TYR A 221 1.09 7.39 -9.32
N GLY A 222 1.16 8.58 -9.91
CA GLY A 222 0.09 9.16 -10.73
C GLY A 222 -1.10 9.74 -9.94
N PHE A 223 -1.31 9.31 -8.70
CA PHE A 223 -2.45 9.68 -7.85
C PHE A 223 -2.03 10.36 -6.54
N GLN A 224 -2.98 11.00 -5.85
CA GLN A 224 -2.77 11.50 -4.49
C GLN A 224 -2.78 10.34 -3.47
N PRO A 225 -2.10 10.45 -2.31
CA PRO A 225 -2.10 9.41 -1.29
C PRO A 225 -3.51 8.96 -0.87
N GLU A 226 -4.42 9.91 -0.65
CA GLU A 226 -5.80 9.64 -0.24
C GLU A 226 -6.58 8.89 -1.33
N THR A 227 -6.23 9.10 -2.60
CA THR A 227 -6.79 8.34 -3.72
C THR A 227 -6.28 6.92 -3.71
N VAL A 228 -4.96 6.72 -3.56
CA VAL A 228 -4.36 5.37 -3.53
C VAL A 228 -4.93 4.53 -2.40
N LEU A 229 -5.18 5.12 -1.22
CA LEU A 229 -5.78 4.42 -0.09
C LEU A 229 -7.23 3.96 -0.33
N ARG A 230 -7.91 4.50 -1.34
CA ARG A 230 -9.27 4.10 -1.74
C ARG A 230 -9.28 3.07 -2.86
N ILE A 231 -8.14 2.76 -3.46
CA ILE A 231 -8.04 1.78 -4.55
C ILE A 231 -7.95 0.40 -3.91
N GLU A 232 -9.03 -0.38 -4.06
CA GLU A 232 -9.08 -1.78 -3.58
C GLU A 232 -8.60 -2.77 -4.65
N HIS A 233 -8.51 -2.34 -5.91
CA HIS A 233 -8.21 -3.21 -7.05
C HIS A 233 -6.69 -3.57 -7.14
N PRO A 234 -6.29 -4.83 -6.89
CA PRO A 234 -4.87 -5.21 -6.80
C PRO A 234 -4.07 -4.98 -8.09
N GLN A 235 -4.72 -5.11 -9.25
CA GLN A 235 -4.08 -4.93 -10.55
C GLN A 235 -3.73 -3.46 -10.80
N THR A 236 -4.54 -2.53 -10.26
CA THR A 236 -4.21 -1.11 -10.30
C THR A 236 -2.98 -0.83 -9.44
N ILE A 237 -2.96 -1.33 -8.19
CA ILE A 237 -1.80 -1.21 -7.29
C ILE A 237 -0.53 -1.79 -7.93
N THR A 238 -0.65 -2.92 -8.65
CA THR A 238 0.46 -3.53 -9.38
C THR A 238 1.02 -2.57 -10.45
N VAL A 239 0.16 -1.93 -11.24
CA VAL A 239 0.57 -0.93 -12.24
C VAL A 239 1.28 0.26 -11.58
N LEU A 240 0.76 0.76 -10.46
CA LEU A 240 1.37 1.87 -9.71
C LEU A 240 2.77 1.51 -9.20
N ASN A 241 2.91 0.32 -8.59
CA ASN A 241 4.16 -0.17 -8.04
C ASN A 241 5.22 -0.41 -9.13
N LEU A 242 4.80 -0.94 -10.28
CA LEU A 242 5.67 -1.18 -11.43
C LEU A 242 6.22 0.13 -11.99
N HIS A 243 5.36 1.11 -12.24
CA HIS A 243 5.78 2.45 -12.68
C HIS A 243 6.76 3.09 -11.69
N ALA A 244 6.40 3.11 -10.40
CA ALA A 244 7.24 3.68 -9.36
C ALA A 244 8.60 2.97 -9.26
N GLY A 245 8.62 1.64 -9.39
CA GLY A 245 9.86 0.84 -9.41
C GLY A 245 10.78 1.23 -10.57
N VAL A 246 10.25 1.30 -11.79
CA VAL A 246 11.03 1.71 -12.98
C VAL A 246 11.51 3.16 -12.86
N LEU A 247 10.61 4.07 -12.47
CA LEU A 247 10.90 5.50 -12.38
C LEU A 247 11.98 5.81 -11.31
N SER A 248 11.91 5.15 -10.17
CA SER A 248 12.83 5.35 -9.04
C SER A 248 14.15 4.59 -9.20
N SER A 249 14.22 3.61 -10.09
CA SER A 249 15.39 2.74 -10.25
C SER A 249 16.65 3.49 -10.68
N LYS A 250 17.79 3.04 -10.15
CA LYS A 250 19.13 3.44 -10.62
C LYS A 250 19.62 2.60 -11.81
N TRP A 251 19.09 1.38 -11.92
CA TRP A 251 19.59 0.36 -12.83
C TRP A 251 18.71 0.17 -14.05
N THR A 252 17.50 0.69 -14.02
CA THR A 252 16.54 0.59 -15.12
C THR A 252 15.93 1.96 -15.43
N THR A 253 15.47 2.11 -16.66
CA THR A 253 14.70 3.28 -17.11
C THR A 253 13.64 2.84 -18.10
N GLY A 254 12.46 3.43 -18.00
CA GLY A 254 11.43 3.34 -19.02
C GLY A 254 11.72 4.30 -20.19
N SER A 255 11.21 3.96 -21.37
CA SER A 255 11.15 4.87 -22.51
C SER A 255 10.05 5.93 -22.33
N GLU A 256 9.99 6.92 -23.22
CA GLU A 256 8.89 7.89 -23.25
C GLU A 256 7.52 7.21 -23.41
N LYS A 257 7.46 6.15 -24.22
CA LYS A 257 6.23 5.38 -24.45
C LYS A 257 5.76 4.67 -23.19
N PHE A 258 6.66 4.11 -22.39
CA PHE A 258 6.32 3.52 -21.08
C PHE A 258 5.61 4.54 -20.17
N TYR A 259 6.20 5.73 -20.02
CA TYR A 259 5.62 6.78 -19.18
C TYR A 259 4.32 7.36 -19.76
N HIS A 260 4.21 7.46 -21.08
CA HIS A 260 2.98 7.89 -21.75
C HIS A 260 1.83 6.91 -21.49
N LEU A 261 2.05 5.61 -21.69
CA LEU A 261 1.03 4.58 -21.48
C LEU A 261 0.60 4.49 -20.01
N PHE A 262 1.53 4.69 -19.06
CA PHE A 262 1.17 4.82 -17.65
C PHE A 262 0.25 6.02 -17.40
N ALA A 263 0.60 7.19 -17.94
CA ALA A 263 -0.20 8.40 -17.78
C ALA A 263 -1.59 8.25 -18.42
N GLU A 264 -1.68 7.56 -19.55
CA GLU A 264 -2.95 7.22 -20.20
C GLU A 264 -3.82 6.33 -19.33
N PHE A 265 -3.25 5.27 -18.73
CA PHE A 265 -3.95 4.41 -17.77
C PHE A 265 -4.46 5.20 -16.56
N VAL A 266 -3.61 6.03 -15.92
CA VAL A 266 -4.00 6.87 -14.78
C VAL A 266 -5.18 7.79 -15.15
N ARG A 267 -5.12 8.40 -16.34
CA ARG A 267 -6.18 9.28 -16.84
C ARG A 267 -7.50 8.51 -17.03
N THR A 268 -7.49 7.41 -17.79
CA THR A 268 -8.73 6.67 -18.07
C THR A 268 -9.32 6.08 -16.80
N PHE A 269 -8.49 5.54 -15.90
CA PHE A 269 -8.94 4.97 -14.63
C PHE A 269 -9.60 6.02 -13.72
N ALA A 270 -9.13 7.28 -13.76
CA ALA A 270 -9.70 8.38 -12.99
C ALA A 270 -10.97 9.00 -13.61
N GLU A 271 -11.09 8.95 -14.93
CA GLU A 271 -12.17 9.61 -15.68
C GLU A 271 -13.40 8.70 -15.88
N VAL A 272 -13.23 7.38 -15.84
CA VAL A 272 -14.29 6.40 -16.10
C VAL A 272 -14.83 5.82 -14.79
N GLY A 273 -16.16 5.71 -14.68
CA GLY A 273 -16.85 5.00 -13.58
C GLY A 273 -16.80 5.69 -12.21
N ASP A 274 -17.58 6.77 -12.02
CA ASP A 274 -17.69 7.54 -10.76
C ASP A 274 -16.34 7.91 -10.08
N GLY A 275 -15.26 7.91 -10.86
CA GLY A 275 -13.91 8.28 -10.42
C GLY A 275 -12.93 7.12 -10.24
N PHE A 276 -13.39 5.85 -10.29
CA PHE A 276 -12.55 4.64 -10.24
C PHE A 276 -13.27 3.44 -10.88
N GLU A 277 -12.84 3.02 -12.07
CA GLU A 277 -13.46 1.88 -12.75
C GLU A 277 -13.00 0.53 -12.17
N GLU A 278 -13.45 0.14 -10.98
CA GLU A 278 -13.03 -1.12 -10.32
C GLU A 278 -13.32 -2.40 -11.14
N GLY A 279 -14.27 -2.31 -12.07
CA GLY A 279 -14.68 -3.40 -12.94
C GLY A 279 -13.95 -3.48 -14.28
N PHE A 280 -12.88 -2.71 -14.54
CA PHE A 280 -12.30 -2.62 -15.89
C PHE A 280 -11.74 -3.93 -16.45
N LEU A 281 -11.56 -4.98 -15.62
CA LEU A 281 -11.18 -6.33 -16.07
C LEU A 281 -12.36 -7.32 -16.12
N LYS A 282 -13.55 -6.90 -15.71
CA LYS A 282 -14.76 -7.72 -15.65
C LYS A 282 -15.76 -7.25 -16.71
N GLY A 283 -16.08 -8.13 -17.66
CA GLY A 283 -17.10 -7.86 -18.67
C GLY A 283 -16.54 -7.25 -19.96
N ARG A 284 -17.21 -6.23 -20.49
CA ARG A 284 -16.84 -5.62 -21.79
C ARG A 284 -15.62 -4.73 -21.61
N ALA A 285 -14.65 -4.87 -22.51
CA ALA A 285 -13.48 -4.01 -22.53
C ALA A 285 -13.87 -2.53 -22.64
N THR A 286 -13.29 -1.71 -21.79
CA THR A 286 -13.40 -0.25 -21.74
C THR A 286 -12.08 0.41 -22.13
N GLU A 287 -12.06 1.73 -22.20
CA GLU A 287 -10.82 2.48 -22.44
C GLU A 287 -9.75 2.16 -21.38
N THR A 288 -10.17 2.02 -20.11
CA THR A 288 -9.28 1.61 -19.01
C THR A 288 -8.72 0.22 -19.21
N THR A 289 -9.54 -0.74 -19.67
CA THR A 289 -9.07 -2.09 -20.03
C THR A 289 -7.96 -2.03 -21.09
N HIS A 290 -8.17 -1.23 -22.14
CA HIS A 290 -7.19 -1.09 -23.22
C HIS A 290 -5.90 -0.42 -22.76
N ALA A 291 -6.01 0.67 -21.99
CA ALA A 291 -4.84 1.38 -21.45
C ALA A 291 -4.02 0.49 -20.49
N TYR A 292 -4.71 -0.30 -19.65
CA TYR A 292 -4.07 -1.28 -18.77
C TYR A 292 -3.24 -2.30 -19.55
N TRP A 293 -3.84 -2.97 -20.55
CA TRP A 293 -3.13 -3.98 -21.34
C TRP A 293 -2.02 -3.37 -22.19
N ALA A 294 -2.21 -2.16 -22.73
CA ALA A 294 -1.18 -1.45 -23.47
C ALA A 294 0.03 -1.13 -22.59
N PHE A 295 -0.19 -0.65 -21.35
CA PHE A 295 0.88 -0.40 -20.40
C PHE A 295 1.63 -1.68 -20.05
N LEU A 296 0.93 -2.75 -19.65
CA LEU A 296 1.59 -4.02 -19.30
C LEU A 296 2.34 -4.64 -20.47
N GLY A 297 1.76 -4.61 -21.67
CA GLY A 297 2.40 -5.15 -22.87
C GLY A 297 3.67 -4.41 -23.30
N CYS A 298 3.86 -3.15 -22.84
CA CYS A 298 5.05 -2.39 -23.20
C CYS A 298 6.25 -2.64 -22.27
N VAL A 299 6.02 -3.15 -21.06
CA VAL A 299 7.03 -3.25 -19.97
C VAL A 299 8.31 -3.93 -20.44
N ASP A 300 8.20 -5.13 -21.03
CA ASP A 300 9.36 -5.94 -21.42
C ASP A 300 10.16 -5.30 -22.57
N SER A 301 9.51 -4.50 -23.41
CA SER A 301 10.12 -3.87 -24.58
C SER A 301 10.63 -2.45 -24.32
N GLU A 302 10.01 -1.74 -23.38
CA GLU A 302 10.23 -0.30 -23.15
C GLU A 302 11.04 -0.02 -21.87
N VAL A 303 11.30 -1.04 -21.04
CA VAL A 303 12.16 -0.92 -19.85
C VAL A 303 13.52 -1.54 -20.15
N SER A 304 14.59 -0.76 -20.00
CA SER A 304 15.95 -1.20 -20.30
C SER A 304 16.89 -0.95 -19.12
N LYS A 305 17.98 -1.72 -19.06
CA LYS A 305 19.04 -1.52 -18.06
C LYS A 305 19.87 -0.29 -18.43
N VAL A 306 20.16 0.55 -17.45
CA VAL A 306 21.06 1.69 -17.61
C VAL A 306 22.49 1.16 -17.72
N ALA A 307 23.17 1.50 -18.81
CA ALA A 307 24.58 1.19 -18.97
C ALA A 307 25.40 1.98 -17.94
N VAL A 308 25.94 1.29 -16.94
CA VAL A 308 26.86 1.90 -15.98
C VAL A 308 28.18 2.12 -16.71
N ARG A 309 28.50 3.39 -17.02
CA ARG A 309 29.85 3.74 -17.45
C ARG A 309 30.73 3.69 -16.21
N SER A 310 31.44 2.57 -16.05
CA SER A 310 32.54 2.36 -15.10
C SER A 310 33.71 3.29 -15.40
#